data_AF-A0A6A4I9R2-F1
#
_entry.id   AF-A0A6A4I9R2-F1
#
_cell.length_a   1.000
_cell.length_b   1.000
_cell.length_c   1.000
_cell.angle_alpha   90.00
_cell.angle_beta   90.00
_cell.angle_gamma   90.00
#
_symmetry.space_group_name_H-M   'P 1'
#
loop_
_entity.id
_entity.type
_entity.pdbx_description
1 polymer ?
#
loop_
_entity_poly.entity_id
_entity_poly.type
_entity_poly.pdbx_seq_one_letter_code
_entity_poly.pdbx_strand_id
1 'polypeptide(L)'
;MPMQCPLHQALLFRDVSLTPEKQYVLTKLSLQQPLLRHATPNLKTSAAETTKHNPQKKSILHPDLKTIPRVETAYIIRFYRWHIDAALYDLSPPPTTLHAIRVPQGPKQIVRYDDGTGDELSLPLGTTAFVSDQTMFQLLPSELKSLAVRTKVKYAPHPYSEGLEMAFDELPPWSGEKIKVYPVLWKNPVTKALSFQVHPKLIINPLPAGIAREGALHPDGAHITDLKEVRELLYKMQRPAIAPSLVYPHDWHEKDLVLFHNRGILHSVVGAFTPDQVRMFHQCNLAASDNPIGSSDEDIIKWA
;
A
#
# COMPACT_ATOMS: atom_id res chain seq x y z
N MET A 1 -4.85 15.97 22.58
CA MET A 1 -4.52 16.64 21.31
C MET A 1 -5.20 15.89 20.18
N PRO A 2 -5.86 16.56 19.21
CA PRO A 2 -6.26 15.89 17.98
C PRO A 2 -5.00 15.34 17.31
N MET A 3 -4.96 14.04 17.01
CA MET A 3 -3.79 13.46 16.36
C MET A 3 -3.66 13.99 14.94
N GLN A 4 -2.52 14.60 14.64
CA GLN A 4 -2.16 15.23 13.38
C GLN A 4 -1.89 14.20 12.24
N CYS A 5 -2.26 12.93 12.43
CA CYS A 5 -1.94 11.87 11.48
C CYS A 5 -2.55 12.11 10.07
N PRO A 6 -3.78 12.65 9.91
CA PRO A 6 -4.26 13.05 8.58
C PRO A 6 -3.50 14.23 7.94
N LEU A 7 -2.73 15.02 8.72
CA LEU A 7 -1.89 16.11 8.21
C LEU A 7 -0.48 15.60 7.81
N HIS A 8 0.11 14.71 8.61
CA HIS A 8 1.50 14.24 8.42
C HIS A 8 1.60 12.83 7.84
N GLN A 9 0.48 12.15 7.61
CA GLN A 9 0.32 10.81 7.04
C GLN A 9 0.91 9.65 7.89
N ALA A 10 2.03 9.85 8.56
CA ALA A 10 2.61 8.94 9.55
C ALA A 10 3.23 9.72 10.72
N LEU A 11 3.25 9.11 11.90
CA LEU A 11 3.83 9.64 13.14
C LEU A 11 4.73 8.58 13.76
N LEU A 12 5.96 8.97 14.10
CA LEU A 12 6.94 8.14 14.78
C LEU A 12 7.05 8.54 16.25
N PHE A 13 6.96 7.57 17.13
CA PHE A 13 7.22 7.71 18.55
C PHE A 13 8.41 6.82 18.91
N ARG A 14 9.46 7.42 19.46
CA ARG A 14 10.68 6.72 19.90
C ARG A 14 10.54 6.25 21.35
N ASP A 15 11.27 5.18 21.71
CA ASP A 15 11.43 4.71 23.09
C ASP A 15 10.10 4.40 23.81
N VAL A 16 9.12 3.90 23.07
CA VAL A 16 7.78 3.62 23.57
C VAL A 16 7.73 2.25 24.24
N SER A 17 7.29 2.24 25.50
CA SER A 17 6.95 1.02 26.24
C SER A 17 5.43 0.91 26.41
N LEU A 18 4.80 0.10 25.56
CA LEU A 18 3.37 -0.17 25.60
C LEU A 18 3.12 -1.67 25.71
N THR A 19 2.12 -2.04 26.51
CA THR A 19 1.50 -3.37 26.42
C THR A 19 0.58 -3.40 25.19
N PRO A 20 0.23 -4.59 24.67
CA PRO A 20 -0.74 -4.71 23.58
C PRO A 20 -2.06 -3.98 23.87
N GLU A 21 -2.54 -3.97 25.11
CA GLU A 21 -3.77 -3.29 25.53
C GLU A 21 -3.63 -1.77 25.45
N LYS A 22 -2.46 -1.23 25.85
CA LYS A 22 -2.19 0.21 25.74
C LYS A 22 -2.01 0.66 24.30
N GLN A 23 -1.34 -0.16 23.47
CA GLN A 23 -1.25 0.07 22.02
C GLN A 23 -2.65 0.07 21.38
N TYR A 24 -3.51 -0.85 21.79
CA TYR A 24 -4.90 -0.90 21.35
C TYR A 24 -5.67 0.38 21.72
N VAL A 25 -5.57 0.85 22.97
CA VAL A 25 -6.20 2.10 23.41
C VAL A 25 -5.71 3.29 22.59
N LEU A 26 -4.40 3.39 22.35
CA LEU A 26 -3.81 4.44 21.53
C LEU A 26 -4.34 4.41 20.08
N THR A 27 -4.38 3.21 19.48
CA THR A 27 -4.90 3.01 18.12
C THR A 27 -6.39 3.37 18.07
N LYS A 28 -7.17 3.04 19.10
CA LYS A 28 -8.59 3.40 19.18
C LYS A 28 -8.81 4.91 19.33
N LEU A 29 -8.00 5.60 20.13
CA LEU A 29 -8.04 7.05 20.26
C LEU A 29 -7.72 7.75 18.93
N SER A 30 -6.90 7.13 18.08
CA SER A 30 -6.62 7.63 16.71
C SER A 30 -7.86 7.70 15.84
N LEU A 31 -8.80 6.79 16.06
CA LEU A 31 -10.08 6.74 15.37
C LEU A 31 -11.10 7.69 15.98
N GLN A 32 -11.11 7.88 17.30
CA GLN A 32 -12.16 8.64 18.01
C GLN A 32 -12.08 10.17 17.85
N GLN A 33 -11.26 10.68 16.94
CA GLN A 33 -11.34 12.09 16.56
C GLN A 33 -12.70 12.37 15.88
N PRO A 34 -13.22 13.62 15.93
CA PRO A 34 -14.61 13.94 15.56
C PRO A 34 -15.07 13.55 14.14
N LEU A 35 -14.17 13.02 13.31
CA LEU A 35 -14.37 12.66 11.92
C LEU A 35 -14.61 11.15 11.66
N LEU A 36 -14.48 10.24 12.64
CA LEU A 36 -14.65 8.80 12.41
C LEU A 36 -15.39 8.16 13.60
N ARG A 37 -16.67 7.77 13.44
CA ARG A 37 -17.49 7.22 14.54
C ARG A 37 -17.72 5.71 14.38
N HIS A 38 -17.22 4.95 15.37
CA HIS A 38 -17.44 3.52 15.67
C HIS A 38 -16.55 2.52 14.91
N ALA A 39 -15.63 1.86 15.60
CA ALA A 39 -14.76 0.82 15.02
C ALA A 39 -14.92 -0.49 15.79
N THR A 40 -14.97 -1.59 15.04
CA THR A 40 -14.90 -2.96 15.55
C THR A 40 -13.43 -3.39 15.65
N PRO A 41 -12.97 -3.92 16.80
CA PRO A 41 -11.56 -4.24 17.00
C PRO A 41 -11.16 -5.59 16.42
N ASN A 42 -10.00 -5.65 15.76
CA ASN A 42 -9.27 -6.87 15.43
C ASN A 42 -7.81 -6.72 15.89
N LEU A 43 -7.41 -7.45 16.93
CA LEU A 43 -6.00 -7.53 17.32
C LEU A 43 -5.37 -8.73 16.61
N LYS A 44 -4.33 -8.50 15.81
CA LYS A 44 -3.52 -9.58 15.23
C LYS A 44 -2.07 -9.41 15.67
N THR A 45 -1.59 -10.31 16.52
CA THR A 45 -0.16 -10.51 16.74
C THR A 45 0.40 -11.25 15.52
N SER A 46 1.22 -10.58 14.73
CA SER A 46 1.95 -11.21 13.62
C SER A 46 3.39 -11.48 14.04
N ALA A 47 3.70 -12.76 14.31
CA ALA A 47 5.07 -13.25 14.19
C ALA A 47 5.29 -13.56 12.71
N ALA A 48 6.09 -12.77 12.01
CA ALA A 48 6.54 -13.13 10.67
C ALA A 48 7.69 -14.15 10.80
N GLU A 49 7.36 -15.40 11.11
CA GLU A 49 8.26 -16.51 10.84
C GLU A 49 8.28 -16.75 9.32
N THR A 50 9.32 -16.30 8.64
CA THR A 50 9.59 -16.65 7.24
C THR A 50 10.17 -18.06 7.16
N THR A 51 9.48 -19.05 7.71
CA THR A 51 9.85 -20.47 7.65
C THR A 51 8.80 -21.26 6.89
N LYS A 52 8.74 -21.07 5.57
CA LYS A 52 8.22 -22.09 4.64
C LYS A 52 9.07 -22.18 3.37
N HIS A 53 10.31 -22.66 3.52
CA HIS A 53 10.93 -23.41 2.44
C HIS A 53 10.25 -24.79 2.39
N ASN A 54 9.30 -24.96 1.47
CA ASN A 54 8.87 -26.29 1.06
C ASN A 54 9.93 -26.83 0.07
N PRO A 55 10.74 -27.84 0.42
CA PRO A 55 11.89 -28.27 -0.38
C PRO A 55 11.54 -28.94 -1.72
N GLN A 56 10.26 -29.04 -2.09
CA GLN A 56 9.82 -29.70 -3.32
C GLN A 56 9.20 -28.80 -4.41
N LYS A 57 9.19 -27.46 -4.25
CA LYS A 57 8.79 -26.56 -5.35
C LYS A 57 10.01 -25.82 -5.91
N LYS A 58 10.42 -26.20 -7.13
CA LYS A 58 11.42 -25.47 -7.92
C LYS A 58 11.04 -23.99 -7.97
N SER A 59 11.98 -23.12 -7.63
CA SER A 59 11.87 -21.66 -7.70
C SER A 59 11.22 -21.21 -9.01
N ILE A 60 10.08 -20.51 -8.93
CA ILE A 60 9.32 -19.97 -10.07
C ILE A 60 9.72 -18.50 -10.27
N LEU A 61 11.02 -18.25 -10.40
CA LEU A 61 11.54 -16.97 -10.86
C LEU A 61 11.74 -17.02 -12.37
N HIS A 62 11.41 -15.91 -13.05
CA HIS A 62 11.50 -15.75 -14.51
C HIS A 62 12.89 -16.17 -15.04
N PRO A 63 13.01 -16.81 -16.22
CA PRO A 63 14.28 -17.29 -16.76
C PRO A 63 15.38 -16.23 -16.92
N ASP A 64 15.04 -14.94 -16.97
CA ASP A 64 15.97 -13.82 -17.19
C ASP A 64 16.86 -13.53 -15.96
N LEU A 65 16.57 -14.11 -14.80
CA LEU A 65 17.46 -14.07 -13.63
C LEU A 65 18.65 -15.04 -13.74
N LYS A 66 18.71 -15.87 -14.80
CA LYS A 66 19.81 -16.83 -15.02
C LYS A 66 21.08 -16.21 -15.61
N THR A 67 21.06 -14.93 -15.98
CA THR A 67 22.20 -14.25 -16.62
C THR A 67 22.92 -13.24 -15.72
N ILE A 68 22.55 -13.14 -14.44
CA ILE A 68 23.30 -12.31 -13.48
C ILE A 68 24.56 -13.10 -13.07
N PRO A 69 25.78 -12.61 -13.34
CA PRO A 69 27.00 -13.28 -12.90
C PRO A 69 26.96 -13.46 -11.38
N ARG A 70 27.38 -14.64 -10.89
CA ARG A 70 27.57 -14.93 -9.46
C ARG A 70 28.65 -14.00 -8.89
N VAL A 71 28.25 -12.81 -8.46
CA VAL A 71 29.08 -11.88 -7.69
C VAL A 71 28.43 -11.72 -6.33
N GLU A 72 28.90 -12.45 -5.32
CA GLU A 72 28.72 -12.17 -3.86
C GLU A 72 27.35 -11.60 -3.40
N THR A 73 26.22 -12.05 -3.97
CA THR A 73 24.91 -11.38 -3.82
C THR A 73 24.14 -11.79 -2.55
N ALA A 74 24.53 -11.30 -1.37
CA ALA A 74 23.73 -11.45 -0.13
C ALA A 74 22.82 -10.24 0.19
N TYR A 75 22.82 -9.18 -0.64
CA TYR A 75 22.25 -7.88 -0.26
C TYR A 75 21.32 -7.21 -1.28
N ILE A 76 21.01 -7.86 -2.41
CA ILE A 76 20.07 -7.31 -3.41
C ILE A 76 18.67 -7.87 -3.16
N ILE A 77 17.69 -6.98 -3.04
CA ILE A 77 16.30 -7.31 -2.73
C ILE A 77 15.32 -6.48 -3.58
N ARG A 78 14.02 -6.76 -3.46
CA ARG A 78 12.91 -6.03 -4.10
C ARG A 78 11.94 -5.55 -3.04
N PHE A 79 11.12 -4.55 -3.34
CA PHE A 79 9.90 -4.32 -2.57
C PHE A 79 9.01 -5.55 -2.67
N TYR A 80 8.42 -5.99 -1.56
CA TYR A 80 7.54 -7.15 -1.59
C TYR A 80 6.22 -6.82 -2.31
N ARG A 81 5.51 -5.81 -1.79
CA ARG A 81 4.30 -5.24 -2.41
C ARG A 81 4.01 -3.88 -1.78
N TRP A 82 3.72 -2.86 -2.60
CA TRP A 82 3.15 -1.61 -2.12
C TRP A 82 1.67 -1.82 -1.82
N HIS A 83 1.26 -1.58 -0.59
CA HIS A 83 -0.11 -1.84 -0.15
C HIS A 83 -0.53 -0.94 1.00
N ILE A 84 -1.83 -0.94 1.26
CA ILE A 84 -2.44 -0.47 2.50
C ILE A 84 -2.89 -1.66 3.35
N ASP A 85 -2.96 -1.47 4.66
CA ASP A 85 -3.50 -2.50 5.56
C ASP A 85 -5.03 -2.48 5.52
N ALA A 86 -5.64 -3.30 4.67
CA ALA A 86 -7.05 -3.66 4.78
C ALA A 86 -7.35 -4.88 3.91
N ALA A 87 -8.29 -5.72 4.35
CA ALA A 87 -8.81 -6.80 3.51
C ALA A 87 -9.59 -6.23 2.31
N LEU A 88 -10.14 -5.01 2.44
CA LEU A 88 -10.97 -4.31 1.44
C LEU A 88 -12.14 -5.16 0.92
N TYR A 89 -12.49 -6.14 1.74
CA TYR A 89 -13.62 -7.04 1.69
C TYR A 89 -14.27 -6.95 3.08
N ASP A 90 -15.52 -6.51 3.13
CA ASP A 90 -16.30 -6.25 4.37
C ASP A 90 -15.76 -5.14 5.32
N LEU A 91 -14.46 -4.79 5.24
CA LEU A 91 -13.80 -3.86 6.17
C LEU A 91 -13.20 -2.64 5.44
N SER A 92 -13.38 -1.47 6.05
CA SER A 92 -12.79 -0.20 5.59
C SER A 92 -11.38 0.03 6.14
N PRO A 93 -10.51 0.76 5.42
CA PRO A 93 -9.11 0.99 5.76
C PRO A 93 -8.93 1.71 7.12
N PRO A 94 -8.32 1.04 8.13
CA PRO A 94 -7.94 1.61 9.43
C PRO A 94 -6.83 2.65 9.37
N PRO A 95 -6.55 3.41 10.44
CA PRO A 95 -5.18 3.69 10.85
C PRO A 95 -4.51 2.42 11.41
N THR A 96 -3.21 2.26 11.18
CA THR A 96 -2.41 1.15 11.75
C THR A 96 -1.39 1.70 12.72
N THR A 97 -1.18 1.00 13.84
CA THR A 97 0.06 1.12 14.62
C THR A 97 0.95 -0.11 14.47
N LEU A 98 2.25 0.12 14.38
CA LEU A 98 3.27 -0.92 14.30
C LEU A 98 4.34 -0.63 15.34
N HIS A 99 4.42 -1.48 16.37
CA HIS A 99 5.33 -1.35 17.52
C HIS A 99 6.48 -2.36 17.40
N ALA A 100 7.71 -1.87 17.36
CA ALA A 100 8.92 -2.67 17.27
C ALA A 100 9.25 -3.31 18.61
N ILE A 101 9.21 -4.64 18.66
CA ILE A 101 9.53 -5.42 19.87
C ILE A 101 10.96 -5.95 19.79
N ARG A 102 11.33 -6.53 18.65
CA ARG A 102 12.69 -7.00 18.37
C ARG A 102 13.04 -6.69 16.92
N VAL A 103 14.16 -6.03 16.72
CA VAL A 103 14.59 -5.60 15.38
C VAL A 103 15.98 -6.18 15.10
N PRO A 104 16.15 -6.98 14.03
CA PRO A 104 17.46 -7.49 13.69
C PRO A 104 18.34 -6.36 13.17
N GLN A 105 19.60 -6.37 13.58
CA GLN A 105 20.61 -5.42 13.12
C GLN A 105 21.55 -6.10 12.13
N GLY A 106 22.03 -5.35 11.15
CA GLY A 106 22.90 -5.89 10.11
C GLY A 106 23.30 -4.84 9.08
N PRO A 107 24.11 -5.23 8.08
CA PRO A 107 24.46 -4.35 6.98
C PRO A 107 23.22 -3.93 6.20
N LYS A 108 23.31 -2.76 5.56
CA LYS A 108 22.26 -2.26 4.66
C LYS A 108 22.07 -3.21 3.48
N GLN A 109 20.84 -3.28 2.99
CA GLN A 109 20.47 -3.99 1.78
C GLN A 109 20.18 -2.98 0.66
N ILE A 110 20.21 -3.43 -0.58
CA ILE A 110 19.99 -2.63 -1.77
C ILE A 110 18.73 -3.13 -2.47
N VAL A 111 17.70 -2.29 -2.55
CA VAL A 111 16.57 -2.54 -3.44
C VAL A 111 16.94 -2.12 -4.85
N ARG A 112 16.72 -2.99 -5.83
CA ARG A 112 16.72 -2.60 -7.25
C ARG A 112 15.32 -2.65 -7.84
N TYR A 113 15.03 -1.78 -8.80
CA TYR A 113 13.70 -1.67 -9.41
C TYR A 113 13.53 -2.55 -10.65
N ASP A 114 14.62 -2.93 -11.32
CA ASP A 114 14.64 -3.83 -12.49
C ASP A 114 13.71 -3.45 -13.66
N ASP A 115 13.31 -2.19 -13.74
CA ASP A 115 12.40 -1.64 -14.75
C ASP A 115 13.14 -0.91 -15.87
N GLY A 116 14.46 -1.10 -15.96
CA GLY A 116 15.35 -0.44 -16.92
C GLY A 116 15.79 0.97 -16.53
N THR A 117 15.29 1.55 -15.42
CA THR A 117 15.74 2.87 -14.94
C THR A 117 17.16 2.84 -14.36
N GLY A 118 17.60 1.69 -13.86
CA GLY A 118 18.84 1.57 -13.10
C GLY A 118 18.72 2.09 -11.66
N ASP A 119 17.52 2.44 -11.20
CA ASP A 119 17.31 2.93 -9.85
C ASP A 119 17.66 1.86 -8.80
N GLU A 120 18.37 2.29 -7.77
CA GLU A 120 18.68 1.52 -6.58
C GLU A 120 18.41 2.35 -5.31
N LEU A 121 18.06 1.67 -4.22
CA LEU A 121 17.87 2.29 -2.91
C LEU A 121 18.57 1.45 -1.83
N SER A 122 19.61 2.02 -1.21
CA SER A 122 20.26 1.42 -0.03
C SER A 122 19.46 1.74 1.22
N LEU A 123 19.10 0.71 2.00
CA LEU A 123 18.24 0.83 3.16
C LEU A 123 18.62 -0.14 4.30
N PRO A 124 18.25 0.16 5.55
CA PRO A 124 18.49 -0.72 6.69
C PRO A 124 17.87 -2.12 6.55
N LEU A 125 18.39 -3.08 7.30
CA LEU A 125 17.82 -4.42 7.37
C LEU A 125 16.41 -4.38 8.00
N GLY A 126 15.43 -5.01 7.36
CA GLY A 126 14.08 -5.14 7.89
C GLY A 126 13.25 -3.86 7.93
N THR A 127 13.60 -2.91 7.06
CA THR A 127 12.88 -1.67 6.81
C THR A 127 11.40 -1.87 6.49
N THR A 128 10.58 -0.95 6.98
CA THR A 128 9.28 -0.66 6.36
C THR A 128 9.44 0.62 5.55
N ALA A 129 9.23 0.52 4.25
CA ALA A 129 9.29 1.66 3.33
C ALA A 129 7.90 2.30 3.22
N PHE A 130 7.85 3.62 3.24
CA PHE A 130 6.62 4.41 3.13
C PHE A 130 6.71 5.39 1.96
N VAL A 131 5.59 5.61 1.27
CA VAL A 131 5.45 6.64 0.22
C VAL A 131 4.13 7.39 0.39
N SER A 132 4.10 8.63 -0.08
CA SER A 132 2.93 9.50 0.01
C SER A 132 2.02 9.34 -1.22
N ASP A 133 0.79 8.91 -1.01
CA ASP A 133 -0.20 8.73 -2.07
C ASP A 133 -0.70 10.06 -2.63
N GLN A 134 -0.62 11.11 -1.82
CA GLN A 134 -0.87 12.48 -2.26
C GLN A 134 0.22 12.94 -3.25
N THR A 135 1.49 12.72 -2.90
CA THR A 135 2.62 13.02 -3.80
C THR A 135 2.48 12.21 -5.09
N MET A 136 2.04 10.96 -4.97
CA MET A 136 1.80 10.10 -6.12
C MET A 136 0.80 10.68 -7.11
N PHE A 137 -0.37 11.12 -6.65
CA PHE A 137 -1.32 11.80 -7.52
C PHE A 137 -0.74 13.10 -8.10
N GLN A 138 -0.01 13.90 -7.30
CA GLN A 138 0.55 15.17 -7.75
C GLN A 138 1.60 15.04 -8.85
N LEU A 139 2.38 13.95 -8.84
CA LEU A 139 3.41 13.67 -9.83
C LEU A 139 2.87 13.08 -11.14
N LEU A 140 1.60 12.66 -11.18
CA LEU A 140 1.00 12.16 -12.41
C LEU A 140 0.99 13.26 -13.50
N PRO A 141 1.29 12.90 -14.76
CA PRO A 141 1.01 13.77 -15.90
C PRO A 141 -0.50 13.97 -16.07
N SER A 142 -0.91 15.00 -16.80
CA SER A 142 -2.30 15.47 -16.89
C SER A 142 -3.27 14.38 -17.33
N GLU A 143 -2.90 13.58 -18.32
CA GLU A 143 -3.73 12.49 -18.85
C GLU A 143 -3.95 11.37 -17.83
N LEU A 144 -2.97 11.11 -16.96
CA LEU A 144 -3.10 10.14 -15.87
C LEU A 144 -3.82 10.74 -14.65
N LYS A 145 -3.74 12.05 -14.43
CA LYS A 145 -4.59 12.73 -13.44
C LYS A 145 -6.05 12.66 -13.83
N SER A 146 -6.36 12.95 -15.09
CA SER A 146 -7.70 12.81 -15.68
C SER A 146 -8.22 11.39 -15.54
N LEU A 147 -7.39 10.40 -15.88
CA LEU A 147 -7.74 9.01 -15.67
C LEU A 147 -8.02 8.72 -14.19
N ALA A 148 -7.13 9.11 -13.27
CA ALA A 148 -7.25 8.80 -11.85
C ALA A 148 -8.53 9.35 -11.21
N VAL A 149 -8.91 10.62 -11.47
CA VAL A 149 -10.07 11.27 -10.83
C VAL A 149 -11.41 10.63 -11.18
N ARG A 150 -11.50 9.95 -12.33
CA ARG A 150 -12.73 9.31 -12.81
C ARG A 150 -12.69 7.78 -12.76
N THR A 151 -11.65 7.21 -12.14
CA THR A 151 -11.50 5.75 -12.01
C THR A 151 -11.93 5.24 -10.64
N LYS A 152 -12.55 4.07 -10.63
CA LYS A 152 -12.88 3.26 -9.47
C LYS A 152 -12.17 1.91 -9.57
N VAL A 153 -11.92 1.29 -8.43
CA VAL A 153 -11.33 -0.03 -8.28
C VAL A 153 -12.37 -0.98 -7.71
N LYS A 154 -12.50 -2.16 -8.31
CA LYS A 154 -13.36 -3.24 -7.80
C LYS A 154 -12.53 -4.35 -7.17
N TYR A 155 -12.59 -4.43 -5.85
CA TYR A 155 -11.76 -5.35 -5.08
C TYR A 155 -12.08 -6.82 -5.36
N ALA A 156 -11.04 -7.65 -5.24
CA ALA A 156 -11.20 -9.10 -5.25
C ALA A 156 -11.69 -9.59 -3.89
N PRO A 157 -12.48 -10.68 -3.84
CA PRO A 157 -12.96 -11.27 -2.60
C PRO A 157 -11.83 -11.81 -1.70
N HIS A 158 -10.71 -12.20 -2.31
CA HIS A 158 -9.50 -12.64 -1.61
C HIS A 158 -8.27 -11.92 -2.17
N PRO A 159 -7.32 -11.48 -1.32
CA PRO A 159 -6.09 -10.85 -1.78
C PRO A 159 -5.19 -11.89 -2.45
N TYR A 160 -4.70 -11.58 -3.66
CA TYR A 160 -3.81 -12.47 -4.42
C TYR A 160 -2.32 -12.10 -4.25
N SER A 161 -1.44 -13.07 -4.47
CA SER A 161 -0.02 -12.88 -4.72
C SER A 161 0.27 -12.96 -6.22
N GLU A 162 1.26 -12.20 -6.69
CA GLU A 162 1.60 -12.07 -8.11
C GLU A 162 1.77 -13.43 -8.80
N GLY A 163 0.97 -13.69 -9.84
CA GLY A 163 1.08 -14.88 -10.68
C GLY A 163 0.56 -16.17 -10.02
N LEU A 164 -0.11 -16.06 -8.87
CA LEU A 164 -0.75 -17.16 -8.14
C LEU A 164 -2.24 -16.86 -7.93
N GLU A 165 -2.85 -16.06 -8.81
CA GLU A 165 -4.30 -15.86 -8.80
C GLU A 165 -5.02 -17.18 -9.07
N MET A 166 -5.99 -17.50 -8.21
CA MET A 166 -6.90 -18.61 -8.43
C MET A 166 -8.14 -18.11 -9.17
N ALA A 167 -8.75 -18.98 -9.98
CA ALA A 167 -10.03 -18.66 -10.60
C ALA A 167 -11.12 -18.49 -9.52
N PHE A 168 -12.16 -17.68 -9.79
CA PHE A 168 -13.17 -17.29 -8.78
C PHE A 168 -13.91 -18.47 -8.14
N ASP A 169 -14.05 -19.55 -8.90
CA ASP A 169 -14.65 -20.84 -8.54
C ASP A 169 -13.74 -21.71 -7.69
N GLU A 170 -12.43 -21.45 -7.70
CA GLU A 170 -11.45 -22.14 -6.85
C GLU A 170 -11.22 -21.42 -5.52
N LEU A 171 -11.77 -20.21 -5.35
CA LEU A 171 -11.61 -19.43 -4.12
C LEU A 171 -12.39 -20.01 -2.95
N PRO A 172 -11.92 -19.83 -1.71
CA PRO A 172 -12.74 -20.07 -0.53
C PRO A 172 -14.07 -19.30 -0.61
N PRO A 173 -15.15 -19.78 0.04
CA PRO A 173 -16.48 -19.18 -0.06
C PRO A 173 -16.47 -17.66 0.12
N TRP A 174 -17.10 -16.95 -0.82
CA TRP A 174 -17.18 -15.49 -0.84
C TRP A 174 -18.56 -15.02 -1.32
N SER A 175 -18.94 -13.79 -0.97
CA SER A 175 -20.20 -13.17 -1.41
C SER A 175 -19.90 -11.92 -2.23
N GLY A 176 -20.61 -11.77 -3.35
CA GLY A 176 -20.51 -10.58 -4.20
C GLY A 176 -20.93 -9.28 -3.50
N GLU A 177 -21.85 -9.35 -2.53
CA GLU A 177 -22.33 -8.19 -1.77
C GLU A 177 -21.24 -7.56 -0.89
N LYS A 178 -20.24 -8.35 -0.53
CA LYS A 178 -19.11 -7.91 0.29
C LYS A 178 -17.97 -7.31 -0.53
N ILE A 179 -18.02 -7.45 -1.87
CA ILE A 179 -17.07 -6.81 -2.77
C ILE A 179 -17.26 -5.30 -2.69
N LYS A 180 -16.19 -4.59 -2.35
CA LYS A 180 -16.17 -3.13 -2.36
C LYS A 180 -15.79 -2.61 -3.74
N VAL A 181 -16.35 -1.46 -4.09
CA VAL A 181 -15.91 -0.64 -5.20
C VAL A 181 -15.57 0.73 -4.63
N TYR A 182 -14.31 1.14 -4.70
CA TYR A 182 -13.87 2.44 -4.20
C TYR A 182 -13.28 3.29 -5.32
N PRO A 183 -13.34 4.63 -5.20
CA PRO A 183 -12.56 5.52 -6.06
C PRO A 183 -11.07 5.18 -6.01
N VAL A 184 -10.34 5.41 -7.11
CA VAL A 184 -8.87 5.37 -7.12
C VAL A 184 -8.28 6.50 -6.28
N LEU A 185 -8.94 7.65 -6.23
CA LEU A 185 -8.48 8.78 -5.44
C LEU A 185 -9.32 8.95 -4.19
N TRP A 186 -8.70 8.90 -3.01
CA TRP A 186 -9.37 9.14 -1.75
C TRP A 186 -9.08 10.55 -1.24
N LYS A 187 -10.15 11.28 -0.94
CA LYS A 187 -10.08 12.66 -0.47
C LYS A 187 -9.86 12.68 1.04
N ASN A 188 -8.77 13.32 1.45
CA ASN A 188 -8.47 13.55 2.84
C ASN A 188 -9.52 14.50 3.45
N PRO A 189 -10.23 14.12 4.53
CA PRO A 189 -11.31 14.93 5.07
C PRO A 189 -10.83 16.25 5.69
N VAL A 190 -9.56 16.33 6.10
CA VAL A 190 -8.93 17.49 6.73
C VAL A 190 -8.29 18.39 5.67
N THR A 191 -7.35 17.87 4.88
CA THR A 191 -6.57 18.68 3.92
C THR A 191 -7.27 18.88 2.59
N LYS A 192 -8.33 18.11 2.32
CA LYS A 192 -9.01 18.01 1.02
C LYS A 192 -8.14 17.51 -0.13
N ALA A 193 -6.90 17.10 0.14
CA ALA A 193 -6.01 16.54 -0.86
C ALA A 193 -6.49 15.16 -1.34
N LEU A 194 -6.20 14.83 -2.59
CA LEU A 194 -6.48 13.53 -3.19
C LEU A 194 -5.26 12.62 -3.04
N SER A 195 -5.50 11.40 -2.55
CA SER A 195 -4.49 10.36 -2.34
C SER A 195 -4.76 9.19 -3.28
N PHE A 196 -3.76 8.77 -4.04
CA PHE A 196 -3.85 7.67 -4.99
C PHE A 196 -3.83 6.29 -4.30
N GLN A 197 -4.88 5.50 -4.51
CA GLN A 197 -5.16 4.24 -3.82
C GLN A 197 -5.55 3.18 -4.84
N VAL A 198 -4.77 2.10 -4.96
CA VAL A 198 -4.97 1.15 -6.06
C VAL A 198 -4.81 -0.30 -5.68
N HIS A 199 -5.70 -1.11 -6.26
CA HIS A 199 -5.89 -2.54 -6.08
C HIS A 199 -6.57 -3.10 -7.36
N PRO A 200 -6.83 -4.42 -7.51
CA PRO A 200 -7.06 -4.99 -8.84
C PRO A 200 -8.42 -4.59 -9.43
N LYS A 201 -8.50 -4.53 -10.78
CA LYS A 201 -9.65 -4.19 -11.65
C LYS A 201 -10.10 -2.72 -11.63
N LEU A 202 -9.99 -2.06 -12.78
CA LEU A 202 -10.28 -0.64 -12.96
C LEU A 202 -11.59 -0.41 -13.73
N ILE A 203 -12.42 0.48 -13.22
CA ILE A 203 -13.68 0.95 -13.81
C ILE A 203 -13.53 2.45 -14.02
N ILE A 204 -13.39 2.87 -15.28
CA ILE A 204 -13.13 4.26 -15.68
C ILE A 204 -14.45 4.84 -16.21
N ASN A 205 -14.94 5.89 -15.55
CA ASN A 205 -16.10 6.65 -16.04
C ASN A 205 -15.71 7.53 -17.24
N PRO A 206 -16.60 7.80 -18.21
CA PRO A 206 -16.34 8.71 -19.33
C PRO A 206 -15.97 10.13 -18.86
N LEU A 207 -15.35 10.89 -19.76
CA LEU A 207 -15.13 12.32 -19.52
C LEU A 207 -16.46 13.07 -19.39
N PRO A 208 -16.54 14.07 -18.52
CA PRO A 208 -17.70 14.97 -18.46
C PRO A 208 -17.91 15.72 -19.78
N ALA A 209 -19.15 16.15 -20.02
CA ALA A 209 -19.46 17.00 -21.16
C ALA A 209 -18.71 18.34 -21.08
N GLY A 210 -18.18 18.82 -22.21
CA GLY A 210 -17.44 20.09 -22.28
C GLY A 210 -15.95 20.01 -21.94
N ILE A 211 -15.45 18.84 -21.53
CA ILE A 211 -14.00 18.61 -21.32
C ILE A 211 -13.35 18.20 -22.64
N ALA A 212 -12.13 18.71 -22.88
CA ALA A 212 -11.35 18.37 -24.07
C ALA A 212 -11.03 16.87 -24.11
N ARG A 213 -11.25 16.24 -25.27
CA ARG A 213 -11.08 14.79 -25.44
C ARG A 213 -9.74 14.41 -26.05
N GLU A 214 -9.05 15.37 -26.66
CA GLU A 214 -7.77 15.16 -27.32
C GLU A 214 -6.69 14.79 -26.29
N GLY A 215 -5.94 13.71 -26.54
CA GLY A 215 -4.90 13.22 -25.64
C GLY A 215 -5.41 12.50 -24.38
N ALA A 216 -6.72 12.44 -24.14
CA ALA A 216 -7.28 11.75 -22.99
C ALA A 216 -7.26 10.23 -23.19
N LEU A 217 -6.81 9.50 -22.17
CA LEU A 217 -6.91 8.03 -22.13
C LEU A 217 -8.36 7.64 -21.87
N HIS A 218 -8.94 6.65 -22.56
CA HIS A 218 -10.31 6.15 -22.35
C HIS A 218 -11.40 7.24 -22.22
N PRO A 219 -11.56 8.18 -23.18
CA PRO A 219 -12.48 9.32 -23.04
C PRO A 219 -13.96 8.93 -22.93
N ASP A 220 -14.33 7.76 -23.46
CA ASP A 220 -15.68 7.17 -23.36
C ASP A 220 -15.88 6.26 -22.14
N GLY A 221 -14.87 6.18 -21.27
CA GLY A 221 -14.83 5.22 -20.17
C GLY A 221 -14.31 3.85 -20.62
N ALA A 222 -13.99 3.00 -19.65
CA ALA A 222 -13.47 1.66 -19.90
C ALA A 222 -13.55 0.79 -18.65
N HIS A 223 -13.70 -0.52 -18.86
CA HIS A 223 -13.59 -1.52 -17.79
C HIS A 223 -12.36 -2.38 -18.06
N ILE A 224 -11.25 -2.10 -17.38
CA ILE A 224 -10.00 -2.83 -17.57
C ILE A 224 -10.01 -4.03 -16.63
N THR A 225 -10.14 -5.21 -17.22
CA THR A 225 -10.23 -6.48 -16.50
C THR A 225 -9.00 -7.38 -16.70
N ASP A 226 -8.21 -7.13 -17.74
CA ASP A 226 -6.94 -7.81 -17.94
C ASP A 226 -5.93 -7.40 -16.86
N LEU A 227 -5.39 -8.39 -16.15
CA LEU A 227 -4.53 -8.13 -15.00
C LEU A 227 -3.17 -7.57 -15.41
N LYS A 228 -2.66 -7.93 -16.59
CA LYS A 228 -1.38 -7.41 -17.08
C LYS A 228 -1.52 -5.93 -17.41
N GLU A 229 -2.57 -5.55 -18.14
CA GLU A 229 -2.90 -4.17 -18.45
C GLU A 229 -3.11 -3.33 -17.19
N VAL A 230 -3.88 -3.84 -16.21
CA VAL A 230 -4.04 -3.16 -14.90
C VAL A 230 -2.69 -2.95 -14.22
N ARG A 231 -1.83 -3.98 -14.16
CA ARG A 231 -0.52 -3.88 -13.50
C ARG A 231 0.40 -2.87 -14.18
N GLU A 232 0.50 -2.91 -15.50
CA GLU A 232 1.34 -1.99 -16.27
C GLU A 232 0.88 -0.55 -16.09
N LEU A 233 -0.43 -0.30 -16.14
CA LEU A 233 -1.00 1.03 -15.91
C LEU A 233 -0.77 1.50 -14.47
N LEU A 234 -1.07 0.66 -13.47
CA LEU A 234 -0.87 1.00 -12.07
C LEU A 234 0.61 1.25 -11.76
N TYR A 235 1.50 0.42 -12.28
CA TYR A 235 2.94 0.62 -12.12
C TYR A 235 3.38 1.93 -12.75
N LYS A 236 2.95 2.25 -13.98
CA LYS A 236 3.23 3.53 -14.64
C LYS A 236 2.79 4.73 -13.79
N MET A 237 1.65 4.62 -13.10
CA MET A 237 1.13 5.68 -12.22
C MET A 237 1.85 5.76 -10.87
N GLN A 238 2.21 4.61 -10.28
CA GLN A 238 2.90 4.56 -8.98
C GLN A 238 4.39 4.87 -9.08
N ARG A 239 5.03 4.48 -10.18
CA ARG A 239 6.48 4.45 -10.34
C ARG A 239 7.18 5.79 -10.06
N PRO A 240 6.68 6.94 -10.56
CA PRO A 240 7.29 8.23 -10.26
C PRO A 240 7.38 8.55 -8.77
N ALA A 241 6.41 8.09 -7.98
CA ALA A 241 6.28 8.42 -6.56
C ALA A 241 6.95 7.41 -5.63
N ILE A 242 7.28 6.23 -6.14
CA ILE A 242 8.17 5.27 -5.48
C ILE A 242 9.62 5.42 -5.95
N ALA A 243 10.00 6.53 -6.60
CA ALA A 243 11.40 6.79 -6.92
C ALA A 243 12.25 6.83 -5.63
N PRO A 244 13.54 6.41 -5.65
CA PRO A 244 14.37 6.31 -4.45
C PRO A 244 14.37 7.56 -3.55
N SER A 245 14.32 8.75 -4.13
CA SER A 245 14.31 10.03 -3.41
C SER A 245 12.98 10.37 -2.69
N LEU A 246 11.91 9.65 -3.01
CA LEU A 246 10.56 9.87 -2.46
C LEU A 246 10.12 8.74 -1.51
N VAL A 247 10.93 7.69 -1.39
CA VAL A 247 10.70 6.62 -0.42
C VAL A 247 11.27 7.04 0.94
N TYR A 248 10.48 6.89 2.00
CA TYR A 248 10.95 6.95 3.38
C TYR A 248 11.23 5.53 3.89
N PRO A 249 12.50 5.06 3.86
CA PRO A 249 12.88 3.78 4.45
C PRO A 249 13.04 3.97 5.97
N HIS A 250 12.07 3.51 6.76
CA HIS A 250 12.17 3.63 8.20
C HIS A 250 13.22 2.67 8.78
N ASP A 251 14.19 3.24 9.49
CA ASP A 251 15.24 2.54 10.23
C ASP A 251 14.76 2.20 11.64
N TRP A 252 14.23 0.99 11.77
CA TRP A 252 13.59 0.53 13.00
C TRP A 252 14.59 0.37 14.13
N HIS A 253 14.21 0.91 15.29
CA HIS A 253 14.83 0.63 16.57
C HIS A 253 13.81 -0.09 17.46
N GLU A 254 14.27 -0.94 18.38
CA GLU A 254 13.37 -1.50 19.38
C GLU A 254 12.68 -0.36 20.13
N LYS A 255 11.39 -0.55 20.44
CA LYS A 255 10.50 0.44 21.07
C LYS A 255 10.08 1.61 20.16
N ASP A 256 10.45 1.62 18.88
CA ASP A 256 9.80 2.50 17.93
C ASP A 256 8.33 2.10 17.76
N LEU A 257 7.44 3.08 17.74
CA LEU A 257 6.05 2.92 17.36
C LEU A 257 5.76 3.86 16.19
N VAL A 258 5.34 3.30 15.07
CA VAL A 258 4.82 4.10 13.94
C VAL A 258 3.30 3.98 13.92
N LEU A 259 2.61 5.12 13.94
CA LEU A 259 1.19 5.24 13.64
C LEU A 259 1.07 5.84 12.24
N PHE A 260 0.39 5.16 11.32
CA PHE A 260 0.23 5.64 9.96
C PHE A 260 -1.21 5.55 9.45
N HIS A 261 -1.55 6.48 8.56
CA HIS A 261 -2.87 6.63 7.97
C HIS A 261 -2.93 5.92 6.62
N ASN A 262 -3.50 4.72 6.59
CA ASN A 262 -3.61 3.92 5.36
C ASN A 262 -4.36 4.61 4.21
N ARG A 263 -5.11 5.70 4.43
CA ARG A 263 -5.79 6.42 3.33
C ARG A 263 -4.91 7.45 2.62
N GLY A 264 -3.69 7.68 3.11
CA GLY A 264 -2.78 8.67 2.53
C GLY A 264 -1.39 8.14 2.19
N ILE A 265 -1.10 6.87 2.47
CA ILE A 265 0.21 6.26 2.20
C ILE A 265 0.06 4.83 1.71
N LEU A 266 1.07 4.40 0.96
CA LEU A 266 1.39 3.00 0.74
C LEU A 266 2.64 2.64 1.53
N HIS A 267 2.70 1.39 1.99
CA HIS A 267 3.89 0.83 2.61
C HIS A 267 4.28 -0.51 2.02
N SER A 268 5.56 -0.84 2.19
CA SER A 268 6.10 -2.14 1.82
C SER A 268 7.12 -2.60 2.85
N VAL A 269 7.04 -3.87 3.23
CA VAL A 269 8.12 -4.50 4.02
C VAL A 269 9.23 -4.86 3.05
N VAL A 270 10.46 -4.55 3.46
CA VAL A 270 11.66 -4.77 2.67
C VAL A 270 12.69 -5.48 3.54
N GLY A 271 13.20 -6.59 3.04
CA GLY A 271 14.36 -7.24 3.65
C GLY A 271 14.40 -8.74 3.40
N ALA A 272 15.61 -9.26 3.31
CA ALA A 272 15.88 -10.70 3.35
C ALA A 272 16.61 -11.01 4.65
N PHE A 273 16.05 -11.89 5.47
CA PHE A 273 16.60 -12.28 6.77
C PHE A 273 17.29 -13.63 6.67
N THR A 274 18.38 -13.79 7.41
CA THR A 274 18.93 -15.11 7.70
C THR A 274 18.06 -15.84 8.74
N PRO A 275 18.15 -17.17 8.87
CA PRO A 275 17.31 -17.93 9.80
C PRO A 275 17.44 -17.50 11.28
N ASP A 276 18.56 -16.91 11.68
CA ASP A 276 18.85 -16.41 13.03
C ASP A 276 18.40 -14.95 13.26
N GLN A 277 18.07 -14.21 12.19
CA GLN A 277 17.60 -12.83 12.28
C GLN A 277 16.10 -12.77 12.57
N VAL A 278 15.77 -12.53 13.84
CA VAL A 278 14.37 -12.44 14.30
C VAL A 278 13.86 -11.01 14.25
N ARG A 279 12.77 -10.79 13.50
CA ARG A 279 12.02 -9.54 13.43
C ARG A 279 10.64 -9.71 14.06
N MET A 280 10.37 -8.99 15.15
CA MET A 280 9.13 -9.11 15.92
C MET A 280 8.46 -7.75 16.13
N PHE A 281 7.18 -7.67 15.80
CA PHE A 281 6.38 -6.46 15.87
C PHE A 281 4.99 -6.77 16.41
N HIS A 282 4.41 -5.82 17.14
CA HIS A 282 2.98 -5.81 17.41
C HIS A 282 2.29 -4.86 16.43
N GLN A 283 1.43 -5.41 15.57
CA GLN A 283 0.58 -4.63 14.68
C GLN A 283 -0.82 -4.53 15.28
N CYS A 284 -1.38 -3.32 15.32
CA CYS A 284 -2.77 -3.11 15.67
C CYS A 284 -3.45 -2.34 14.55
N ASN A 285 -4.52 -2.92 13.99
CA ASN A 285 -5.37 -2.29 13.01
C ASN A 285 -6.82 -2.34 13.50
N LEU A 286 -7.55 -1.25 13.29
CA LEU A 286 -8.93 -1.12 13.76
C LEU A 286 -9.81 -0.67 12.61
N ALA A 287 -10.68 -1.56 12.14
CA ALA A 287 -11.55 -1.31 10.98
C ALA A 287 -12.23 0.06 11.10
N ALA A 288 -12.06 0.90 10.09
CA ALA A 288 -12.72 2.19 10.08
C ALA A 288 -14.24 2.00 9.92
N SER A 289 -15.02 2.92 10.49
CA SER A 289 -16.49 2.93 10.44
C SER A 289 -17.04 3.36 9.09
N ASP A 290 -16.27 4.22 8.44
CA ASP A 290 -16.66 4.98 7.28
C ASP A 290 -15.89 4.48 6.05
N ASN A 291 -16.48 4.75 4.89
CA ASN A 291 -15.84 4.46 3.63
C ASN A 291 -15.00 5.65 3.18
N PRO A 292 -13.91 5.43 2.42
CA PRO A 292 -13.19 6.52 1.79
C PRO A 292 -14.13 7.31 0.85
N ILE A 293 -13.99 8.64 0.90
CA ILE A 293 -14.69 9.57 0.00
C ILE A 293 -13.80 9.82 -1.22
N GLY A 294 -14.39 9.80 -2.40
CA GLY A 294 -13.66 10.02 -3.66
C GLY A 294 -13.42 11.48 -4.01
N SER A 295 -12.90 11.70 -5.22
CA SER A 295 -12.94 12.99 -5.92
C SER A 295 -14.37 13.55 -5.98
N SER A 296 -14.54 14.86 -5.74
CA SER A 296 -15.80 15.58 -5.96
C SER A 296 -15.98 15.98 -7.42
N ASP A 297 -17.17 16.43 -7.81
CA ASP A 297 -17.43 16.93 -9.17
C ASP A 297 -16.49 18.09 -9.54
N GLU A 298 -16.18 18.97 -8.58
CA GLU A 298 -15.16 20.03 -8.75
C GLU A 298 -13.75 19.47 -9.02
N ASP A 299 -13.37 18.35 -8.37
CA ASP A 299 -12.08 17.72 -8.61
C ASP A 299 -12.05 17.09 -10.01
N ILE A 300 -13.16 16.48 -10.43
CA ILE A 300 -13.31 15.91 -11.77
C ILE A 300 -13.19 17.02 -12.82
N ILE A 301 -13.94 18.11 -12.69
CA ILE A 301 -13.86 19.24 -13.64
C ILE A 301 -12.44 19.83 -13.70
N LYS A 302 -11.74 19.88 -12.56
CA LYS A 302 -10.39 20.43 -12.47
C LYS A 302 -9.32 19.58 -13.16
N TRP A 303 -9.47 18.26 -13.10
CA TRP A 303 -8.38 17.34 -13.45
C TRP A 303 -8.71 16.40 -14.62
N ALA A 304 -9.98 16.29 -15.02
CA ALA A 304 -10.43 15.48 -16.15
C ALA A 304 -10.00 16.06 -17.50
#